data_AF-A0A9R1QS43-F1
#
_entry.id   AF-A0A9R1QS43-F1
#
_cell.length_a   1.000
_cell.length_b   1.000
_cell.length_c   1.000
_cell.angle_alpha   90.00
_cell.angle_beta   90.00
_cell.angle_gamma   90.00
#
_symmetry.space_group_name_H-M   'P 1'
#
loop_
_entity.id
_entity.type
_entity.pdbx_description
1 polymer ?
#
loop_
_entity_poly.entity_id
_entity_poly.type
_entity_poly.pdbx_seq_one_letter_code
_entity_poly.pdbx_strand_id
1 'polypeptide(L)' 'MNKLQTKKPWNMSFSFGRALQQSTLKAWSGKRENEEKARATFLVRCKANSEATLGTYKGDATLGEGASERLHFKDYKY' A
#
# COMPACT_ATOMS: atom_id res chain seq x y z
N MET A 1 -7.87 9.55 5.94
CA MET A 1 -8.80 9.00 6.94
C MET A 1 -8.23 9.03 8.36
N ASN A 2 -7.11 8.36 8.65
CA ASN A 2 -6.62 8.28 10.04
C ASN A 2 -6.05 9.58 10.63
N LYS A 3 -5.64 10.55 9.81
CA LYS A 3 -5.25 11.90 10.26
C LYS A 3 -6.42 12.80 10.69
N LEU A 4 -7.67 12.41 10.41
CA LEU A 4 -8.84 13.22 10.79
C LEU A 4 -9.00 13.26 12.31
N GLN A 5 -9.08 14.47 12.86
CA GLN A 5 -9.34 14.73 14.28
C GLN A 5 -10.84 14.69 14.56
N THR A 6 -11.40 13.50 14.57
CA THR A 6 -12.79 13.24 14.96
C THR A 6 -12.85 11.95 15.78
N LYS A 7 -13.87 11.81 16.62
CA LYS A 7 -14.05 10.64 17.47
C LYS A 7 -14.31 9.43 16.57
N LYS A 8 -13.36 8.49 16.53
CA LYS A 8 -13.44 7.25 15.76
C LYS A 8 -13.73 6.09 16.73
N PRO A 9 -14.98 5.59 16.80
CA PRO A 9 -15.34 4.53 17.73
C PRO A 9 -14.80 3.15 17.33
N TRP A 10 -14.27 3.02 16.11
CA TRP A 10 -13.74 1.76 15.56
C TRP A 10 -12.37 1.96 14.93
N ASN A 11 -11.57 0.89 14.91
CA ASN A 11 -10.26 0.89 14.27
C ASN A 11 -10.42 0.92 12.73
N MET A 12 -9.81 1.91 12.10
CA MET A 12 -9.80 2.08 10.65
C MET A 12 -8.49 1.51 10.09
N SER A 13 -8.49 0.20 9.88
CA SER A 13 -7.38 -0.56 9.31
C SER A 13 -7.58 -0.81 7.80
N PHE A 14 -6.64 -1.54 7.18
CA PHE A 14 -6.70 -1.90 5.77
C PHE A 14 -6.99 -3.40 5.57
N SER A 15 -7.65 -3.71 4.44
CA SER A 15 -7.74 -5.05 3.86
C SER A 15 -7.54 -4.92 2.36
N PHE A 16 -6.28 -5.05 1.93
CA PHE A 16 -5.86 -4.73 0.56
C PHE A 16 -5.39 -5.97 -0.17
N GLY A 17 -6.00 -6.26 -1.33
CA GLY A 17 -5.46 -7.21 -2.30
C GLY A 17 -4.48 -6.52 -3.26
N ARG A 18 -5.03 -5.87 -4.29
CA ARG A 18 -4.27 -5.27 -5.38
C ARG A 18 -3.28 -4.18 -4.93
N ALA A 19 -3.67 -3.33 -3.98
CA ALA A 19 -2.82 -2.24 -3.50
C ALA A 19 -1.56 -2.72 -2.75
N LEU A 20 -1.57 -3.92 -2.18
CA LEU A 20 -0.40 -4.55 -1.56
C LEU A 20 0.42 -5.36 -2.57
N GLN A 21 -0.25 -6.10 -3.44
CA GLN A 21 0.40 -7.13 -4.26
C GLN A 21 0.89 -6.62 -5.62
N GLN A 22 0.32 -5.56 -6.19
CA GLN A 22 0.65 -5.11 -7.56
C GLN A 22 2.13 -4.75 -7.73
N SER A 23 2.72 -3.98 -6.79
CA SER A 23 4.14 -3.63 -6.84
C SER A 23 5.04 -4.85 -6.59
N THR A 24 4.61 -5.79 -5.76
CA THR A 24 5.34 -7.04 -5.48
C THR A 24 5.34 -7.97 -6.69
N LEU A 25 4.20 -8.14 -7.36
CA LEU A 25 4.07 -8.95 -8.56
C LEU A 25 4.90 -8.40 -9.71
N LYS A 26 4.93 -7.07 -9.89
CA LYS A 26 5.82 -6.41 -10.86
C LYS A 26 7.29 -6.64 -10.55
N ALA A 27 7.70 -6.43 -9.29
CA ALA A 27 9.07 -6.67 -8.86
C ALA A 27 9.49 -8.14 -9.03
N TRP A 28 8.57 -9.08 -8.82
CA TRP A 28 8.82 -10.51 -8.99
C TRP A 28 8.97 -10.90 -10.47
N SER A 29 8.08 -10.41 -11.35
CA SER A 29 8.06 -10.74 -12.78
C SER A 29 8.05 -12.26 -13.08
N GLY A 30 7.61 -13.09 -12.13
CA GLY A 30 7.60 -14.56 -12.25
C GLY A 30 8.98 -15.24 -12.21
N LYS A 31 10.05 -14.50 -11.90
CA LYS A 31 11.42 -15.04 -11.84
C LYS A 31 11.81 -15.33 -10.41
N ARG A 32 12.32 -16.55 -10.12
CA ARG A 32 12.80 -16.94 -8.79
C ARG A 32 13.93 -16.03 -8.29
N GLU A 33 14.78 -15.55 -9.19
CA GLU A 33 15.89 -14.63 -8.88
C GLU A 33 15.40 -13.30 -8.26
N ASN A 34 14.16 -12.91 -8.52
CA ASN A 34 13.57 -11.67 -8.02
C ASN A 34 12.77 -11.85 -6.71
N GLU A 35 12.75 -13.04 -6.12
CA GLU A 35 11.98 -13.31 -4.89
C GLU A 35 12.36 -12.37 -3.74
N GLU A 36 13.65 -12.12 -3.54
CA GLU A 36 14.12 -11.20 -2.50
C GLU A 36 13.67 -9.76 -2.76
N LYS A 37 13.77 -9.30 -4.01
CA LYS A 37 13.33 -7.96 -4.43
C LYS A 37 11.82 -7.79 -4.26
N ALA A 38 11.06 -8.83 -4.57
CA ALA A 38 9.61 -8.86 -4.37
C ALA A 38 9.24 -8.80 -2.89
N ARG A 39 9.91 -9.59 -2.03
CA ARG A 39 9.71 -9.57 -0.57
C ARG A 39 10.05 -8.22 0.05
N ALA A 40 11.16 -7.60 -0.37
CA ALA A 40 11.52 -6.25 0.07
C ALA A 40 10.44 -5.23 -0.30
N THR A 41 9.95 -5.27 -1.54
CA THR A 41 8.89 -4.38 -2.03
C THR A 41 7.58 -4.60 -1.26
N PHE A 42 7.23 -5.85 -0.95
CA PHE A 42 6.04 -6.18 -0.16
C PHE A 42 6.16 -5.62 1.27
N LEU A 43 7.31 -5.79 1.92
CA LEU A 43 7.54 -5.32 3.27
C LEU A 43 7.42 -3.80 3.38
N VAL A 44 7.95 -3.05 2.39
CA VAL A 44 7.81 -1.59 2.33
C VAL A 44 6.33 -1.19 2.27
N ARG A 45 5.51 -1.87 1.48
CA ARG A 45 4.06 -1.60 1.40
C ARG A 45 3.33 -1.95 2.70
N CYS A 46 3.69 -3.05 3.35
CA CYS A 46 3.12 -3.41 4.65
C CYS A 46 3.44 -2.38 5.72
N LYS A 47 4.69 -1.88 5.77
CA LYS A 47 5.09 -0.81 6.69
C LYS A 47 4.33 0.49 6.42
N ALA A 48 4.28 0.92 5.16
CA ALA A 48 3.54 2.11 4.75
C ALA A 48 2.05 2.05 5.16
N ASN A 49 1.41 0.90 4.97
CA ASN A 49 0.02 0.71 5.37
C ASN A 49 -0.17 0.67 6.89
N SER A 50 0.77 0.07 7.63
CA SER A 50 0.78 0.10 9.10
C SER A 50 0.90 1.54 9.62
N GLU A 51 1.79 2.35 9.06
CA GLU A 51 1.90 3.77 9.41
C GLU A 51 0.64 4.55 9.01
N ALA A 52 -0.05 4.13 7.93
CA ALA A 52 -1.29 4.76 7.50
C ALA A 52 -2.47 4.43 8.43
N THR A 53 -2.49 3.27 9.09
CA THR A 53 -3.49 2.97 10.14
C THR A 53 -3.29 3.86 11.37
N LEU A 54 -2.04 4.11 11.74
CA LEU A 54 -1.67 5.02 12.83
C LEU A 54 -1.79 6.50 12.45
N GLY A 55 -1.97 6.81 11.17
CA GLY A 55 -2.02 8.18 10.67
C GLY A 55 -0.65 8.88 10.62
N THR A 56 0.44 8.13 10.83
CA THR A 56 1.81 8.64 10.85
C THR A 56 2.52 8.55 9.50
N TYR A 57 1.91 7.89 8.50
CA TYR A 57 2.50 7.75 7.17
C TYR A 57 2.77 9.13 6.53
N LYS A 58 4.01 9.29 6.04
CA LYS A 58 4.52 10.54 5.45
C LYS A 58 4.64 10.51 3.93
N GLY A 59 4.44 9.35 3.29
CA GLY A 59 4.54 9.23 1.83
C GLY A 59 5.97 9.09 1.30
N ASP A 60 6.94 8.85 2.18
CA ASP A 60 8.37 8.74 1.93
C ASP A 60 8.86 7.30 1.70
N ALA A 61 7.95 6.31 1.75
CA ALA A 61 8.29 4.94 1.42
C ALA A 61 8.87 4.86 -0.01
N THR A 62 9.98 4.15 -0.18
CA THR A 62 10.55 3.81 -1.49
C THR A 62 9.63 2.82 -2.20
N LEU A 63 8.65 3.37 -2.90
CA LEU A 63 7.62 2.61 -3.57
C LEU A 63 8.18 2.01 -4.88
N GLY A 64 8.09 0.68 -5.01
CA GLY A 64 8.47 -0.03 -6.25
C GLY A 64 7.57 0.31 -7.43
N GLU A 65 8.00 -0.06 -8.64
CA GLU A 65 7.27 0.20 -9.89
C GLU A 65 5.79 -0.24 -9.82
N GLY A 66 4.89 0.61 -10.36
CA GLY A 66 3.45 0.40 -10.36
C GLY A 66 2.71 0.88 -9.11
N ALA A 67 3.43 1.43 -8.12
CA ALA A 67 2.80 1.98 -6.94
C ALA A 67 2.01 3.28 -7.16
N SER A 68 2.36 4.01 -8.22
CA SER A 68 1.75 5.27 -8.67
C SER A 68 0.70 5.09 -9.75
N GLU A 69 0.41 3.84 -10.17
CA GLU A 69 -0.66 3.58 -11.14
C GLU A 69 -2.03 3.89 -10.53
N ARG A 70 -2.89 4.57 -11.29
CA ARG A 70 -4.25 4.89 -10.88
C ARG A 70 -5.04 3.59 -10.65
N LEU A 71 -5.28 3.28 -9.39
CA LEU A 71 -6.16 2.20 -8.94
C LEU A 71 -7.64 2.64 -8.81
N HIS A 72 -7.93 3.92 -9.05
CA HIS A 72 -9.24 4.53 -8.86
C HIS A 72 -10.04 4.57 -10.18
N PHE A 73 -11.18 3.87 -10.22
CA PHE A 73 -12.19 4.05 -11.27
C PHE A 73 -13.04 5.28 -10.99
N LYS A 74 -13.18 6.17 -11.96
CA LYS A 74 -13.61 7.56 -11.81
C LYS A 74 -15.12 7.77 -11.52
N ASP A 75 -15.92 6.71 -11.46
CA ASP A 75 -17.39 6.83 -11.55
C ASP A 75 -18.13 6.82 -10.21
N TYR A 76 -17.43 6.85 -9.07
CA TYR A 76 -18.10 7.03 -7.77
C TYR A 76 -18.17 8.50 -7.39
N LYS A 77 -19.36 9.09 -7.55
CA LYS A 77 -19.75 10.33 -6.89
C LYS A 77 -20.14 10.02 -5.45
N TYR A 78 -19.54 10.76 -4.52
CA TYR A 78 -19.92 10.80 -3.10
C TYR A 78 -21.06 11.79 -2.88
#